data_AF-A0A433VV30-F1
#
_entry.id   AF-A0A433VV30-F1
#
_cell.length_a   1.000
_cell.length_b   1.000
_cell.length_c   1.000
_cell.angle_alpha   90.00
_cell.angle_beta   90.00
_cell.angle_gamma   90.00
#
_symmetry.space_group_name_H-M   'P 1'
#
loop_
_entity.id
_entity.type
_entity.pdbx_description
1 polymer ?
#
loop_
_entity_poly.entity_id
_entity_poly.type
_entity_poly.pdbx_seq_one_letter_code
_entity_poly.pdbx_strand_id
1 'polypeptide(L)' 'MHVRDKAGRFSESPDSLQAKAIGLRLPKKYYPHFEALAKARGLSLAELARLACLDYLERNIGEINQ' A
#
# COMPACT_ATOMS: atom_id res chain seq x y z
N MET A 1 -11.86 -20.46 -5.87
CA MET A 1 -11.91 -20.54 -7.35
C MET A 1 -12.47 -19.23 -7.85
N HIS A 2 -11.67 -18.37 -8.48
CA HIS A 2 -12.19 -17.13 -9.06
C HIS A 2 -12.86 -17.44 -10.41
N VAL A 3 -14.11 -17.01 -10.56
CA VAL A 3 -14.92 -17.20 -11.76
C VAL A 3 -14.48 -16.15 -12.80
N ARG A 4 -13.78 -16.59 -13.85
CA ARG A 4 -13.54 -15.78 -15.05
C ARG A 4 -14.81 -15.75 -15.90
N ASP A 5 -15.07 -14.62 -16.58
CA ASP A 5 -16.16 -14.58 -17.55
C ASP A 5 -15.83 -15.43 -18.81
N LYS A 6 -16.82 -15.66 -19.68
CA LYS A 6 -16.65 -16.43 -20.93
C LYS A 6 -15.67 -15.80 -21.93
N ALA A 7 -15.21 -14.57 -21.68
CA ALA A 7 -14.19 -13.86 -22.47
C ALA A 7 -12.80 -13.88 -21.79
N GLY A 8 -12.65 -14.61 -20.68
CA GLY A 8 -11.38 -14.72 -19.95
C GLY A 8 -11.02 -13.50 -19.11
N ARG A 9 -11.93 -12.54 -18.95
CA ARG A 9 -11.71 -11.34 -18.13
C ARG A 9 -12.01 -11.64 -16.67
N PHE A 10 -11.19 -11.04 -15.81
CA PHE A 10 -11.43 -11.03 -14.37
C PHE A 10 -12.60 -10.09 -14.08
N SER A 11 -13.72 -10.66 -13.64
CA SER A 11 -14.86 -9.91 -13.10
C SER A 11 -14.54 -9.51 -11.65
N GLU A 12 -13.57 -8.62 -11.46
CA GLU A 12 -13.43 -7.91 -10.18
C GLU A 12 -14.09 -6.54 -10.38
N SER A 13 -15.28 -6.37 -9.82
CA SER A 13 -15.88 -5.04 -9.67
C SER A 13 -14.93 -4.17 -8.85
N PRO A 14 -14.78 -2.86 -9.13
CA PRO A 14 -13.93 -1.96 -8.36
C PRO A 14 -14.22 -2.00 -6.85
N ASP A 15 -15.46 -2.30 -6.47
CA ASP A 15 -15.92 -2.41 -5.08
C ASP A 15 -15.50 -3.72 -4.38
N SER A 16 -14.87 -4.65 -5.09
CA SER A 16 -14.30 -5.88 -4.54
C SER A 16 -12.87 -5.67 -4.04
N LEU A 17 -12.52 -4.45 -3.61
CA LEU A 17 -11.23 -4.08 -3.01
C LEU A 17 -11.07 -4.76 -1.65
N GLN A 18 -10.88 -6.07 -1.67
CA GLN A 18 -10.38 -6.78 -0.51
C GLN A 18 -9.02 -6.18 -0.16
N ALA A 19 -8.84 -5.82 1.11
CA ALA A 19 -7.58 -5.31 1.61
C ALA A 19 -6.46 -6.30 1.27
N LYS A 20 -5.60 -5.94 0.30
CA LYS A 20 -4.44 -6.76 -0.04
C LYS A 20 -3.40 -6.56 1.05
N ALA A 21 -3.04 -7.65 1.73
CA ALA A 21 -1.94 -7.62 2.68
C ALA A 21 -0.62 -7.50 1.91
N ILE A 22 0.12 -6.43 2.16
CA ILE A 22 1.46 -6.20 1.57
C ILE A 22 2.46 -6.24 2.72
N GLY A 23 3.44 -7.15 2.64
CA GLY A 23 4.55 -7.20 3.58
C GLY A 23 5.64 -6.20 3.18
N LEU A 24 5.99 -5.27 4.08
CA LEU A 24 7.10 -4.34 3.88
C LEU A 24 8.37 -4.89 4.53
N ARG A 25 9.47 -4.96 3.78
CA ARG A 25 10.79 -5.27 4.31
C ARG A 25 11.63 -4.00 4.38
N LEU A 26 12.04 -3.63 5.60
CA LEU A 26 12.93 -2.50 5.84
C LEU A 26 14.33 -3.01 6.22
N PRO A 27 15.40 -2.33 5.78
CA PRO A 27 16.73 -2.58 6.31
C PRO A 27 16.76 -2.38 7.83
N LYS A 28 17.46 -3.28 8.55
CA LYS A 28 17.54 -3.26 10.02
C LYS A 28 17.95 -1.89 10.59
N LYS A 29 18.80 -1.15 9.88
CA LYS A 29 19.26 0.18 10.30
C LYS A 29 18.14 1.23 10.34
N TYR A 30 17.09 1.09 9.52
CA TYR A 30 16.00 2.07 9.45
C TYR A 30 14.79 1.68 10.29
N TYR A 31 14.65 0.41 10.65
CA TYR A 31 13.52 -0.07 11.43
C TYR A 31 13.33 0.67 12.78
N PRO A 32 14.39 0.93 13.58
CA PRO A 32 14.22 1.68 14.83
C PRO A 32 13.72 3.11 14.62
N HIS A 33 14.18 3.77 13.56
CA HIS A 33 13.72 5.11 13.21
C HIS A 33 12.25 5.11 12.76
N PHE A 34 11.85 4.08 12.01
CA PHE A 34 10.47 3.89 11.58
C PHE A 34 9.52 3.65 12.76
N GLU A 35 9.93 2.80 13.70
CA GLU A 35 9.17 2.53 14.94
C GLU A 35 9.06 3.76 15.84
N ALA A 36 10.17 4.50 16.04
CA ALA A 36 10.16 5.74 16.79
C ALA A 36 9.23 6.79 16.16
N LEU A 37 9.23 6.90 14.83
CA LEU A 37 8.35 7.83 14.11
C LEU A 37 6.87 7.44 14.25
N ALA A 38 6.55 6.15 14.14
CA ALA A 38 5.18 5.66 14.31
C ALA A 38 4.68 5.97 15.73
N LYS A 39 5.50 5.68 16.75
CA LYS A 39 5.18 5.96 18.16
C LYS A 39 4.99 7.46 18.41
N ALA A 40 5.88 8.31 17.90
CA ALA A 40 5.78 9.76 18.05
C ALA A 40 4.50 10.34 17.43
N ARG A 41 3.97 9.69 16.39
CA ARG A 41 2.74 10.09 15.71
C ARG A 41 1.48 9.39 16.23
N GLY A 42 1.61 8.46 17.18
CA GLY A 42 0.48 7.68 17.68
C GLY A 42 -0.14 6.75 16.63
N LEU A 43 0.64 6.30 15.65
CA LEU A 43 0.19 5.46 14.54
C LEU A 43 0.74 4.04 14.67
N SER A 44 0.03 3.06 14.13
CA SER A 44 0.62 1.74 13.87
C SER A 44 1.67 1.82 12.75
N LEU A 45 2.59 0.86 12.75
CA LEU A 45 3.60 0.72 11.68
C LEU A 45 2.96 0.59 10.28
N ALA A 46 1.82 -0.10 10.20
CA ALA A 46 1.09 -0.31 8.96
C ALA A 46 0.44 0.99 8.45
N GLU A 47 -0.11 1.81 9.35
CA GLU A 47 -0.68 3.12 9.00
C GLU A 47 0.40 4.10 8.55
N LEU A 48 1.54 4.13 9.25
CA LEU A 48 2.66 4.96 8.84
C LEU A 48 3.16 4.57 7.43
N ALA A 49 3.29 3.27 7.16
CA ALA A 49 3.67 2.77 5.84
C ALA A 49 2.65 3.17 4.77
N ARG A 50 1.35 3.03 5.07
CA ARG A 50 0.27 3.41 4.14
C ARG A 50 0.35 4.90 3.79
N LEU A 51 0.49 5.77 4.79
CA LEU A 51 0.58 7.22 4.59
C LEU A 51 1.83 7.59 3.77
N ALA A 52 2.97 6.97 4.05
CA ALA A 52 4.19 7.20 3.27
C ALA A 52 4.02 6.79 1.79
N CYS A 53 3.35 5.67 1.53
CA CYS A 53 3.04 5.25 0.16
C CYS A 53 2.09 6.23 -0.54
N LEU A 54 1.03 6.69 0.13
CA LEU A 54 0.08 7.65 -0.45
C LEU A 54 0.75 8.99 -0.77
N ASP A 55 1.52 9.54 0.17
CA ASP A 55 2.29 10.77 -0.02
C ASP A 55 3.28 10.66 -1.18
N TYR A 56 3.95 9.51 -1.33
CA TYR A 56 4.80 9.25 -2.49
C TYR A 56 4.00 9.24 -3.79
N LEU A 57 2.86 8.53 -3.84
CA LEU A 57 2.03 8.45 -5.04
C LEU A 57 1.45 9.80 -5.44
N GLU A 58 0.97 10.60 -4.49
CA GLU A 58 0.43 11.95 -4.74
C GLU A 58 1.48 12.86 -5.39
N ARG A 59 2.74 12.77 -4.95
CA ARG A 59 3.84 13.55 -5.52
C ARG A 59 4.25 13.10 -6.92
N ASN A 60 4.06 11.83 -7.25
CA ASN A 60 4.59 11.22 -8.48
C ASN A 60 3.49 10.83 -9.50
N ILE A 61 2.21 10.99 -9.17
CA ILE A 61 1.08 10.69 -10.08
C ILE A 61 1.14 11.50 -11.38
N GLY A 62 1.74 12.69 -11.35
CA GLY A 62 1.98 13.51 -12.54
C GLY A 62 3.04 12.94 -13.50
N GLU A 63 3.94 12.08 -13.03
CA GLU A 63 5.04 11.51 -13.83
C GLU A 63 4.65 10.19 -14.53
N ILE A 64 3.62 9.50 -14.02
CA ILE A 64 3.17 8.20 -14.57
C ILE A 64 2.23 8.36 -15.78
N ASN A 65 1.63 9.54 -15.95
CA ASN A 65 0.68 9.86 -17.02
C ASN A 65 1.29 10.69 -18.17
N GLN A 66 2.62 10.79 -18.24
CA GLN A 66 3.38 11.38 -19.35
C GLN A 66 4.06 10.28 -20.16
#